data_AF-A0A9E0PP51-F1
#
_entry.id   AF-A0A9E0PP51-F1
#
_cell.length_a   1.000
_cell.length_b   1.000
_cell.length_c   1.000
_cell.angle_alpha   90.00
_cell.angle_beta   90.00
_cell.angle_gamma   90.00
#
_symmetry.space_group_name_H-M   'P 1'
#
loop_
_entity.id
_entity.type
_entity.pdbx_description
1 polymer ?
#
loop_
_entity_poly.entity_id
_entity_poly.type
_entity_poly.pdbx_seq_one_letter_code
_entity_poly.pdbx_strand_id
1 'polypeptide(L)'
;MNPLLLALALLAGPAAAARPQPLQPSQPPAPPALPVLLSGIDTLTIQDGEELSVGSWRLAPEADPDIYEARLLHGRPHAVVFRSDQGEIRFDVEVGKEYDFVVRWKGQDCRTRIVGTRFIPPAVFDEAYRAAHRGRVEVEIPEVYELVNVAIALSPTGIANKNLVFQNSEYYARLRARFDPYRDQPVIAALDAELARDEGRYFTLKMNAYSFEFDGAGKIVQSPVYDRTGFAGARANDLRPFLPGLQQFADASGFRSFFRENRALYEEQVAFFREQADLPAMLSWLNRNFPAGGGYDGYKVVFSPLVAYNQSATWLETPDYRELQAHVNFPYPQDLTRSGAENLSPAAALLFRGCIVFTELNHGFINPEADRHAARAAAAVSDRDFWVDAAKGKSYYPGLATFNEYMNWALVSLRLVDLAPPGELAGLIERIDRMMVESRGFRRFREFDTFLVALYRARKPNETVADLYPQILDWFERQPSASPGAPGEPAPATTSSSPPSPSRSRR
;
A
#
# COMPACT_ATOMS: atom_id res chain seq x y z
N MET A 1 69.74 -3.97 48.16
CA MET A 1 71.14 -4.25 48.51
C MET A 1 71.73 -5.11 47.41
N ASN A 2 72.65 -4.54 46.62
CA ASN A 2 73.62 -5.26 45.76
C ASN A 2 74.59 -6.06 46.68
N PRO A 3 75.41 -7.05 46.23
CA PRO A 3 75.98 -7.18 44.88
C PRO A 3 76.26 -8.61 44.31
N LEU A 4 76.68 -8.62 43.03
CA LEU A 4 77.68 -9.43 42.30
C LEU A 4 78.17 -10.81 42.85
N LEU A 5 78.34 -11.83 41.99
CA LEU A 5 79.58 -12.11 41.18
C LEU A 5 79.54 -13.51 40.49
N LEU A 6 79.80 -13.50 39.18
CA LEU A 6 80.72 -14.33 38.35
C LEU A 6 81.00 -15.85 38.60
N ALA A 7 80.78 -16.61 37.51
CA ALA A 7 81.64 -17.61 36.85
C ALA A 7 82.19 -18.85 37.61
N LEU A 8 82.00 -20.07 37.09
CA LEU A 8 82.86 -20.79 36.12
C LEU A 8 82.34 -22.22 35.87
N ALA A 9 82.68 -22.79 34.72
CA ALA A 9 82.17 -24.05 34.17
C ALA A 9 82.86 -25.32 34.69
N LEU A 10 82.17 -26.47 34.65
CA LEU A 10 82.76 -27.81 34.55
C LEU A 10 81.83 -28.79 33.83
N LEU A 11 82.46 -29.56 32.92
CA LEU A 11 81.89 -30.50 31.96
C LEU A 11 81.52 -31.85 32.60
N ALA A 12 80.34 -32.37 32.26
CA ALA A 12 80.04 -33.81 32.23
C ALA A 12 78.91 -34.06 31.20
N GLY A 13 79.17 -34.84 30.15
CA GLY A 13 78.11 -35.45 29.33
C GLY A 13 77.74 -36.85 29.87
N PRO A 14 77.00 -37.69 29.13
CA PRO A 14 75.97 -37.44 28.12
C PRO A 14 74.65 -38.17 28.48
N ALA A 15 73.51 -37.72 27.96
CA ALA A 15 72.31 -38.57 27.89
C ALA A 15 71.46 -38.15 26.69
N ALA A 16 71.28 -39.08 25.75
CA ALA A 16 70.37 -38.91 24.63
C ALA A 16 68.92 -38.88 25.15
N ALA A 17 68.37 -37.69 25.31
CA ALA A 17 66.95 -37.49 25.59
C ALA A 17 66.15 -37.66 24.30
N ALA A 18 65.15 -38.55 24.32
CA ALA A 18 64.18 -38.70 23.26
C ALA A 18 63.48 -37.36 22.99
N ARG A 19 63.37 -36.97 21.72
CA ARG A 19 62.60 -35.79 21.30
C ARG A 19 61.13 -35.97 21.73
N PRO A 20 60.50 -34.99 22.38
CA PRO A 20 59.06 -35.02 22.62
C PRO A 20 58.33 -34.99 21.27
N GLN A 21 57.36 -35.88 21.07
CA GLN A 21 56.42 -35.75 19.99
C GLN A 21 55.65 -34.42 20.15
N PRO A 22 55.46 -33.64 19.07
CA PRO A 22 54.64 -32.45 19.13
C PRO A 22 53.20 -32.86 19.48
N LEU A 23 52.65 -32.23 20.52
CA LEU A 23 51.23 -32.31 20.87
C LEU A 23 50.40 -31.95 19.63
N GLN A 24 49.61 -32.92 19.14
CA GLN A 24 48.63 -32.65 18.10
C GLN A 24 47.65 -31.59 18.62
N PRO A 25 47.34 -30.55 17.83
CA PRO A 25 46.30 -29.60 18.20
C PRO A 25 44.97 -30.36 18.34
N SER A 26 44.36 -30.24 19.51
CA SER A 26 43.01 -30.76 19.77
C SER A 26 42.06 -30.23 18.71
N GLN A 27 41.41 -31.14 17.98
CA GLN A 27 40.36 -30.78 17.03
C GLN A 27 39.29 -29.94 17.76
N PRO A 28 38.77 -28.86 17.13
CA PRO A 28 37.65 -28.13 17.69
C PRO A 28 36.45 -29.09 17.86
N PRO A 29 35.67 -28.93 18.94
CA PRO A 29 34.49 -29.76 19.16
C PRO A 29 33.56 -29.67 17.94
N ALA A 30 33.01 -30.81 17.53
CA ALA A 30 32.04 -30.86 16.45
C ALA A 30 30.86 -29.91 16.77
N PRO A 31 30.34 -29.17 15.78
CA PRO A 31 29.20 -28.30 16.00
C PRO A 31 28.03 -29.12 16.56
N PRO A 32 27.24 -28.54 17.49
CA PRO A 32 26.08 -29.24 18.05
C PRO A 32 25.14 -29.68 16.93
N ALA A 33 24.67 -30.92 17.02
CA ALA A 33 23.72 -31.45 16.05
C ALA A 33 22.45 -30.60 16.05
N LEU A 34 21.99 -30.19 14.86
CA LEU A 34 20.77 -29.41 14.73
C LEU A 34 19.57 -30.23 15.22
N PRO A 35 18.59 -29.60 15.89
CA PRO A 35 17.32 -30.24 16.19
C PRO A 35 16.63 -30.76 14.93
N VAL A 36 15.91 -31.89 15.04
CA VAL A 36 15.26 -32.55 13.91
C VAL A 36 13.77 -32.75 14.19
N LEU A 37 12.93 -32.32 13.25
CA LEU A 37 11.51 -32.67 13.16
C LEU A 37 11.31 -33.71 12.05
N LEU A 38 10.61 -34.80 12.33
CA LEU A 38 10.23 -35.78 11.30
C LEU A 38 8.89 -35.38 10.67
N SER A 39 8.71 -35.65 9.37
CA SER A 39 7.43 -35.41 8.68
C SER A 39 7.15 -36.46 7.60
N GLY A 40 5.94 -36.99 7.59
CA GLY A 40 5.40 -37.82 6.51
C GLY A 40 4.69 -37.00 5.43
N ILE A 41 4.26 -35.78 5.78
CA ILE A 41 3.60 -34.82 4.89
C ILE A 41 4.55 -33.71 4.43
N ASP A 42 4.21 -33.06 3.32
CA ASP A 42 5.00 -32.01 2.68
C ASP A 42 4.64 -30.59 3.16
N THR A 43 3.73 -30.49 4.13
CA THR A 43 3.27 -29.23 4.72
C THR A 43 3.26 -29.30 6.24
N LEU A 44 3.66 -28.22 6.90
CA LEU A 44 3.66 -28.10 8.36
C LEU A 44 2.66 -27.06 8.83
N THR A 45 2.14 -27.28 10.05
CA THR A 45 1.38 -26.26 10.78
C THR A 45 2.34 -25.46 11.64
N ILE A 46 2.24 -24.13 11.60
CA ILE A 46 3.04 -23.23 12.44
C ILE A 46 2.14 -22.59 13.48
N GLN A 47 2.56 -22.63 14.75
CA GLN A 47 2.04 -21.77 15.79
C GLN A 47 3.09 -20.71 16.13
N ASP A 48 2.82 -19.46 15.79
CA ASP A 48 3.69 -18.30 16.01
C ASP A 48 3.08 -17.43 17.11
N GLY A 49 3.45 -17.72 18.36
CA GLY A 49 2.79 -17.15 19.53
C GLY A 49 1.34 -17.61 19.65
N GLU A 50 0.39 -16.67 19.50
CA GLU A 50 -1.05 -16.95 19.52
C GLU A 50 -1.62 -17.25 18.11
N GLU A 51 -0.87 -16.97 17.04
CA GLU A 51 -1.30 -17.18 15.66
C GLU A 51 -1.07 -18.65 15.24
N LEU A 52 -2.09 -19.29 14.66
CA LEU A 52 -2.04 -20.67 14.18
C LEU A 52 -2.29 -20.72 12.67
N SER A 53 -1.30 -21.19 11.93
CA SER A 53 -1.33 -21.32 10.48
C SER A 53 -1.28 -22.79 10.09
N VAL A 54 -2.44 -23.37 9.79
CA VAL A 54 -2.59 -24.82 9.52
C VAL A 54 -2.13 -25.15 8.11
N GLY A 55 -1.15 -26.06 7.99
CA GLY A 55 -0.62 -26.54 6.70
C GLY A 55 -0.01 -25.45 5.82
N SER A 56 0.42 -24.32 6.41
CA SER A 56 0.87 -23.14 5.68
C SER A 56 2.31 -23.20 5.19
N TRP A 57 3.12 -24.08 5.78
CA TRP A 57 4.55 -24.15 5.48
C TRP A 57 4.87 -25.36 4.62
N ARG A 58 5.07 -25.15 3.32
CA ARG A 58 5.45 -26.21 2.39
C ARG A 58 6.96 -26.47 2.50
N LEU A 59 7.34 -27.73 2.67
CA LEU A 59 8.75 -28.12 2.74
C LEU A 59 9.41 -27.99 1.36
N ALA A 60 10.52 -27.28 1.31
CA ALA A 60 11.33 -27.06 0.11
C ALA A 60 12.80 -27.48 0.37
N PRO A 61 13.17 -28.74 0.11
CA PRO A 61 14.55 -29.22 0.27
C PRO A 61 15.59 -28.40 -0.50
N GLU A 62 15.18 -27.75 -1.58
CA GLU A 62 15.98 -26.87 -2.41
C GLU A 62 16.28 -25.48 -1.78
N ALA A 63 15.51 -25.08 -0.77
CA ALA A 63 15.74 -23.87 0.01
C ALA A 63 16.59 -24.20 1.25
N ASP A 64 17.88 -23.82 1.23
CA ASP A 64 18.84 -24.13 2.29
C ASP A 64 19.58 -22.88 2.82
N PRO A 65 19.20 -22.35 4.01
CA PRO A 65 18.00 -22.68 4.76
C PRO A 65 16.76 -22.03 4.15
N ASP A 66 15.62 -22.69 4.31
CA ASP A 66 14.29 -22.09 4.15
C ASP A 66 13.98 -21.22 5.38
N ILE A 67 13.67 -19.94 5.18
CA ILE A 67 13.65 -18.94 6.27
C ILE A 67 12.22 -18.56 6.65
N TYR A 68 11.88 -18.79 7.93
CA TYR A 68 10.66 -18.32 8.56
C TYR A 68 10.93 -17.06 9.41
N GLU A 69 10.34 -15.93 9.06
CA GLU A 69 10.40 -14.69 9.86
C GLU A 69 9.30 -14.70 10.94
N ALA A 70 9.68 -14.96 12.19
CA ALA A 70 8.75 -14.93 13.32
C ALA A 70 8.45 -13.47 13.72
N ARG A 71 7.17 -13.12 13.85
CA ARG A 71 6.72 -11.73 14.07
C ARG A 71 6.48 -11.43 15.55
N LEU A 72 7.55 -11.04 16.25
CA LEU A 72 7.51 -10.78 17.69
C LEU A 72 6.80 -9.47 18.02
N LEU A 73 5.60 -9.56 18.59
CA LEU A 73 4.75 -8.41 18.92
C LEU A 73 5.45 -7.47 19.92
N HIS A 74 5.69 -6.22 19.51
CA HIS A 74 6.50 -5.24 20.22
C HIS A 74 7.91 -5.73 20.60
N GLY A 75 8.41 -6.76 19.90
CA GLY A 75 9.69 -7.40 20.19
C GLY A 75 9.69 -8.29 21.44
N ARG A 76 8.51 -8.61 22.00
CA ARG A 76 8.41 -9.55 23.11
C ARG A 76 8.72 -10.96 22.60
N PRO A 77 9.60 -11.72 23.27
CA PRO A 77 9.85 -13.11 22.91
C PRO A 77 8.59 -13.94 23.08
N HIS A 78 8.39 -14.89 22.18
CA HIS A 78 7.35 -15.91 22.30
C HIS A 78 7.78 -17.19 21.61
N ALA A 79 6.97 -18.24 21.78
CA ALA A 79 7.29 -19.53 21.20
C ALA A 79 6.78 -19.70 19.77
N VAL A 80 7.64 -20.25 18.93
CA VAL A 80 7.29 -20.72 17.60
C VAL A 80 7.33 -22.23 17.59
N VAL A 81 6.24 -22.86 17.15
CA VAL A 81 6.10 -24.32 17.09
C VAL A 81 5.81 -24.74 15.66
N PHE A 82 6.64 -25.62 15.11
CA PHE A 82 6.38 -26.31 13.85
C PHE A 82 5.82 -27.70 14.16
N ARG A 83 4.69 -28.05 13.56
CA ARG A 83 3.99 -29.33 13.75
C ARG A 83 3.85 -30.09 12.44
N SER A 84 4.17 -31.38 12.47
CA SER A 84 3.94 -32.35 11.40
C SER A 84 2.94 -33.42 11.86
N ASP A 85 2.70 -34.42 11.01
CA ASP A 85 1.99 -35.65 11.35
C ASP A 85 2.78 -36.58 12.29
N GLN A 86 4.08 -36.31 12.50
CA GLN A 86 4.99 -37.18 13.26
C GLN A 86 5.58 -36.52 14.51
N GLY A 87 5.27 -35.25 14.78
CA GLY A 87 5.70 -34.57 16.00
C GLY A 87 5.66 -33.05 15.89
N GLU A 88 6.30 -32.40 16.86
CA GLU A 88 6.46 -30.96 16.86
C GLU A 88 7.84 -30.56 17.38
N ILE A 89 8.29 -29.36 17.00
CA ILE A 89 9.48 -28.73 17.52
C ILE A 89 9.17 -27.29 17.92
N ARG A 90 9.74 -26.84 19.04
CA ARG A 90 9.47 -25.54 19.66
C ARG A 90 10.74 -24.76 19.90
N PHE A 91 10.69 -23.45 19.63
CA PHE A 91 11.74 -22.49 19.94
C PHE A 91 11.14 -21.28 20.66
N ASP A 92 11.79 -20.81 21.72
CA ASP A 92 11.48 -19.50 22.32
C ASP A 92 12.31 -18.44 21.57
N VAL A 93 11.61 -17.69 20.71
CA VAL A 93 12.22 -16.82 19.70
C VAL A 93 12.36 -15.40 20.21
N GLU A 94 13.55 -14.82 20.05
CA GLU A 94 13.89 -13.45 20.44
C GLU A 94 14.29 -12.60 19.23
N VAL A 95 14.12 -11.28 19.34
CA VAL A 95 14.43 -10.33 18.26
C VAL A 95 15.90 -10.42 17.88
N GLY A 96 16.17 -10.58 16.58
CA GLY A 96 17.52 -10.62 16.01
C GLY A 96 18.25 -11.96 16.18
N LYS A 97 17.63 -12.96 16.83
CA LYS A 97 18.20 -14.31 16.95
C LYS A 97 17.75 -15.21 15.81
N GLU A 98 18.62 -16.17 15.49
CA GLU A 98 18.39 -17.20 14.48
C GLU A 98 18.33 -18.59 15.14
N TYR A 99 17.41 -19.43 14.69
CA TYR A 99 17.20 -20.77 15.22
C TYR A 99 17.15 -21.76 14.05
N ASP A 100 18.23 -22.54 13.88
CA ASP A 100 18.36 -23.52 12.81
C ASP A 100 17.85 -24.90 13.26
N PHE A 101 17.14 -25.58 12.38
CA PHE A 101 16.71 -26.97 12.55
C PHE A 101 16.53 -27.67 11.20
N VAL A 102 16.30 -28.97 11.24
CA VAL A 102 16.07 -29.79 10.05
C VAL A 102 14.68 -30.41 10.12
N VAL A 103 13.91 -30.30 9.05
CA VAL A 103 12.73 -31.13 8.83
C VAL A 103 13.11 -32.28 7.90
N ARG A 104 13.05 -33.50 8.41
CA ARG A 104 13.31 -34.70 7.60
C ARG A 104 12.02 -35.21 7.00
N TRP A 105 11.94 -35.14 5.67
CA TRP A 105 10.77 -35.53 4.89
C TRP A 105 11.17 -36.47 3.76
N LYS A 106 10.61 -37.69 3.75
CA LYS A 106 10.88 -38.72 2.72
C LYS A 106 12.38 -39.00 2.46
N GLY A 107 13.20 -38.92 3.51
CA GLY A 107 14.65 -39.13 3.42
C GLY A 107 15.44 -37.93 2.89
N GLN A 108 14.78 -36.79 2.66
CA GLN A 108 15.40 -35.50 2.36
C GLN A 108 15.41 -34.64 3.62
N ASP A 109 16.49 -33.88 3.80
CA ASP A 109 16.63 -32.92 4.88
C ASP A 109 16.29 -31.52 4.34
N CYS A 110 15.23 -30.92 4.88
CA CYS A 110 14.86 -29.53 4.61
C CYS A 110 15.46 -28.69 5.73
N ARG A 111 16.52 -27.94 5.45
CA ARG A 111 17.11 -27.04 6.45
C ARG A 111 16.23 -25.83 6.60
N THR A 112 15.84 -25.53 7.83
CA THR A 112 14.91 -24.44 8.13
C THR A 112 15.51 -23.54 9.19
N ARG A 113 15.30 -22.23 9.05
CA ARG A 113 15.76 -21.21 9.99
C ARG A 113 14.60 -20.34 10.42
N ILE A 114 14.46 -20.14 11.72
CA ILE A 114 13.58 -19.09 12.26
C ILE A 114 14.42 -17.85 12.53
N VAL A 115 13.95 -16.68 12.08
CA VAL A 115 14.54 -15.37 12.41
C VAL A 115 13.52 -14.56 13.21
N GLY A 116 13.86 -14.18 14.43
CA GLY A 116 13.00 -13.34 15.25
C GLY A 116 13.01 -11.89 14.77
N THR A 117 11.89 -11.40 14.26
CA THR A 117 11.75 -10.03 13.78
C THR A 117 10.84 -9.22 14.69
N ARG A 118 11.20 -7.97 14.98
CA ARG A 118 10.32 -7.08 15.75
C ARG A 118 9.12 -6.70 14.89
N PHE A 119 7.92 -7.01 15.37
CA PHE A 119 6.68 -6.61 14.72
C PHE A 119 5.95 -5.54 15.55
N ILE A 120 5.59 -4.44 14.90
CA ILE A 120 4.73 -3.39 15.46
C ILE A 120 3.46 -3.37 14.60
N PRO A 121 2.27 -3.60 15.21
CA PRO A 121 1.00 -3.49 14.50
C PRO A 121 0.86 -2.10 13.89
N PRO A 122 0.33 -1.98 12.67
CA PRO A 122 0.13 -0.67 12.04
C PRO A 122 -0.90 0.18 12.81
N ALA A 123 -1.85 -0.47 13.50
CA ALA A 123 -2.79 0.15 14.40
C ALA A 123 -3.14 -0.76 15.59
N VAL A 124 -3.60 -0.14 16.68
CA VAL A 124 -4.15 -0.79 17.88
C VAL A 124 -5.53 -0.19 18.14
N PHE A 125 -6.56 -1.01 17.97
CA PHE A 125 -7.95 -0.60 18.20
C PHE A 125 -8.40 -1.14 19.56
N ASP A 126 -8.23 -0.35 20.62
CA ASP A 126 -8.70 -0.70 21.95
C ASP A 126 -10.23 -0.71 22.05
N GLU A 127 -10.78 -1.18 23.17
CA GLU A 127 -12.24 -1.29 23.34
C GLU A 127 -12.95 0.06 23.21
N ALA A 128 -12.35 1.14 23.73
CA ALA A 128 -12.92 2.47 23.68
C ALA A 128 -12.99 2.98 22.24
N TYR A 129 -11.91 2.79 21.47
CA TYR A 129 -11.85 3.11 20.05
C TYR A 129 -12.95 2.34 19.29
N ARG A 130 -12.99 1.01 19.46
CA ARG A 130 -13.99 0.18 18.76
C ARG A 130 -15.43 0.61 19.09
N ALA A 131 -15.73 0.90 20.35
CA ALA A 131 -17.05 1.38 20.76
C ALA A 131 -17.39 2.75 20.16
N ALA A 132 -16.40 3.64 20.06
CA ALA A 132 -16.59 4.99 19.53
C ALA A 132 -16.73 5.02 18.00
N HIS A 133 -16.11 4.10 17.27
CA HIS A 133 -15.99 4.19 15.80
C HIS A 133 -16.79 3.13 15.04
N ARG A 134 -17.24 2.05 15.69
CA ARG A 134 -18.02 0.98 15.03
C ARG A 134 -19.32 1.50 14.41
N GLY A 135 -19.58 1.10 13.17
CA GLY A 135 -20.72 1.50 12.35
C GLY A 135 -20.68 2.95 11.86
N ARG A 136 -19.57 3.67 12.08
CA ARG A 136 -19.46 5.09 11.72
C ARG A 136 -18.65 5.30 10.45
N VAL A 137 -19.01 6.38 9.77
CA VAL A 137 -18.22 6.99 8.70
C VAL A 137 -17.74 8.33 9.20
N GLU A 138 -16.44 8.45 9.39
CA GLU A 138 -15.82 9.69 9.84
C GLU A 138 -15.26 10.43 8.64
N VAL A 139 -15.41 11.74 8.66
CA VAL A 139 -14.87 12.62 7.63
C VAL A 139 -14.10 13.72 8.34
N GLU A 140 -12.83 13.89 7.97
CA GLU A 140 -11.94 14.80 8.68
C GLU A 140 -10.76 15.30 7.84
N ILE A 141 -10.21 16.43 8.29
CA ILE A 141 -8.96 17.02 7.84
C ILE A 141 -8.05 17.08 9.08
N PRO A 142 -7.16 16.09 9.30
CA PRO A 142 -6.32 16.07 10.50
C PRO A 142 -5.23 17.13 10.46
N GLU A 143 -4.87 17.69 11.62
CA GLU A 143 -3.97 18.86 11.69
C GLU A 143 -2.55 18.56 11.16
N VAL A 144 -1.95 17.41 11.52
CA VAL A 144 -0.62 17.01 10.99
C VAL A 144 -0.70 16.54 9.54
N TYR A 145 -1.82 15.94 9.14
CA TYR A 145 -2.09 15.61 7.75
C TYR A 145 -2.07 16.86 6.87
N GLU A 146 -2.79 17.90 7.27
CA GLU A 146 -2.79 19.16 6.55
C GLU A 146 -1.43 19.87 6.58
N LEU A 147 -0.68 19.77 7.69
CA LEU A 147 0.69 20.30 7.78
C LEU A 147 1.60 19.74 6.69
N VAL A 148 1.56 18.43 6.46
CA VAL A 148 2.34 17.78 5.41
C VAL A 148 1.91 18.24 4.02
N ASN A 149 0.60 18.35 3.77
CA ASN A 149 0.09 18.86 2.49
C ASN A 149 0.48 20.33 2.26
N VAL A 150 0.47 21.17 3.29
CA VAL A 150 0.97 22.56 3.22
C VAL A 150 2.46 22.60 2.90
N ALA A 151 3.27 21.79 3.59
CA ALA A 151 4.70 21.73 3.34
C ALA A 151 5.02 21.27 1.90
N ILE A 152 4.30 20.26 1.40
CA ILE A 152 4.41 19.78 0.01
C ILE A 152 3.95 20.84 -0.99
N ALA A 153 2.87 21.59 -0.69
CA ALA A 153 2.39 22.67 -1.55
C ALA A 153 3.37 23.84 -1.72
N LEU A 154 4.35 23.98 -0.82
CA LEU A 154 5.43 24.97 -0.91
C LEU A 154 6.67 24.44 -1.64
N SER A 155 6.76 23.12 -1.84
CA SER A 155 7.89 22.48 -2.52
C SER A 155 7.92 22.86 -4.01
N PRO A 156 9.11 23.00 -4.63
CA PRO A 156 9.22 23.17 -6.08
C PRO A 156 8.39 22.18 -6.91
N THR A 157 8.42 20.89 -6.55
CA THR A 157 7.64 19.83 -7.21
C THR A 157 6.13 20.06 -7.04
N GLY A 158 5.67 20.37 -5.82
CA GLY A 158 4.26 20.67 -5.56
C GLY A 158 3.75 21.92 -6.28
N ILE A 159 4.59 22.95 -6.42
CA ILE A 159 4.27 24.17 -7.17
C ILE A 159 4.20 23.88 -8.68
N ALA A 160 5.11 23.07 -9.21
CA ALA A 160 5.17 22.75 -10.63
C ALA A 160 4.03 21.80 -11.07
N ASN A 161 3.63 20.86 -10.21
CA ASN A 161 2.71 19.79 -10.56
C ASN A 161 1.28 20.03 -10.04
N LYS A 162 0.42 20.59 -10.92
CA LYS A 162 -1.01 20.82 -10.64
C LYS A 162 -1.85 19.54 -10.49
N ASN A 163 -1.28 18.38 -10.81
CA ASN A 163 -1.95 17.10 -10.58
C ASN A 163 -1.62 16.52 -9.19
N LEU A 164 -0.58 17.05 -8.55
CA LEU A 164 -0.18 16.71 -7.19
C LEU A 164 -0.91 17.60 -6.19
N VAL A 165 -0.81 18.92 -6.39
CA VAL A 165 -1.40 19.94 -5.51
C VAL A 165 -2.52 20.68 -6.23
N PHE A 166 -3.66 20.82 -5.58
CA PHE A 166 -4.80 21.57 -6.09
C PHE A 166 -4.60 23.07 -5.87
N GLN A 167 -4.28 23.79 -6.95
CA GLN A 167 -3.88 25.19 -6.88
C GLN A 167 -5.02 26.18 -7.21
N ASN A 168 -6.14 25.69 -7.74
CA ASN A 168 -7.26 26.53 -8.19
C ASN A 168 -8.30 26.77 -7.07
N SER A 169 -7.85 27.29 -5.93
CA SER A 169 -8.72 27.60 -4.79
C SER A 169 -8.25 28.86 -4.05
N GLU A 170 -9.19 29.55 -3.40
CA GLU A 170 -8.85 30.63 -2.48
C GLU A 170 -8.01 30.13 -1.30
N TYR A 171 -8.21 28.87 -0.88
CA TYR A 171 -7.43 28.26 0.19
C TYR A 171 -5.94 28.16 -0.17
N TYR A 172 -5.63 27.70 -1.39
CA TYR A 172 -4.26 27.68 -1.88
C TYR A 172 -3.67 29.09 -1.95
N ALA A 173 -4.43 30.09 -2.41
CA ALA A 173 -3.97 31.49 -2.41
C ALA A 173 -3.64 32.00 -0.99
N ARG A 174 -4.49 31.72 0.01
CA ARG A 174 -4.23 32.07 1.42
C ARG A 174 -3.01 31.34 1.98
N LEU A 175 -2.84 30.06 1.66
CA LEU A 175 -1.66 29.29 2.03
C LEU A 175 -0.40 29.96 1.49
N ARG A 176 -0.34 30.26 0.18
CA ARG A 176 0.82 30.90 -0.44
C ARG A 176 1.14 32.24 0.22
N ALA A 177 0.12 33.07 0.47
CA ALA A 177 0.30 34.34 1.17
C ALA A 177 0.87 34.17 2.60
N ARG A 178 0.44 33.12 3.32
CA ARG A 178 0.88 32.85 4.70
C ARG A 178 2.28 32.24 4.77
N PHE A 179 2.59 31.29 3.88
CA PHE A 179 3.72 30.38 4.07
C PHE A 179 4.87 30.56 3.09
N ASP A 180 4.71 31.34 2.00
CA ASP A 180 5.82 31.64 1.08
C ASP A 180 7.07 32.21 1.78
N PRO A 181 6.98 33.03 2.85
CA PRO A 181 8.16 33.48 3.59
C PRO A 181 8.97 32.36 4.26
N TYR A 182 8.40 31.15 4.38
CA TYR A 182 8.99 30.01 5.06
C TYR A 182 9.37 28.87 4.09
N ARG A 183 9.23 29.08 2.77
CA ARG A 183 9.48 28.05 1.74
C ARG A 183 10.91 27.49 1.73
N ASP A 184 11.88 28.27 2.22
CA ASP A 184 13.29 27.89 2.24
C ASP A 184 13.67 27.09 3.52
N GLN A 185 12.69 26.70 4.33
CA GLN A 185 12.90 25.85 5.51
C GLN A 185 13.43 24.46 5.10
N PRO A 186 14.39 23.87 5.84
CA PRO A 186 15.04 22.62 5.45
C PRO A 186 14.09 21.45 5.20
N VAL A 187 12.98 21.36 5.94
CA VAL A 187 12.00 20.29 5.77
C VAL A 187 11.28 20.35 4.41
N ILE A 188 11.08 21.55 3.85
CA ILE A 188 10.43 21.73 2.55
C ILE A 188 11.34 21.17 1.46
N ALA A 189 12.63 21.50 1.51
CA ALA A 189 13.62 20.95 0.59
C ALA A 189 13.79 19.42 0.73
N ALA A 190 13.74 18.90 1.97
CA ALA A 190 13.84 17.46 2.21
C ALA A 190 12.63 16.68 1.65
N LEU A 191 11.42 17.21 1.82
CA LEU A 191 10.21 16.64 1.21
C LEU A 191 10.26 16.75 -0.31
N ASP A 192 10.70 17.89 -0.85
CA ASP A 192 10.86 18.06 -2.30
C ASP A 192 11.83 17.05 -2.91
N ALA A 193 12.92 16.73 -2.21
CA ALA A 193 13.88 15.73 -2.67
C ALA A 193 13.26 14.33 -2.80
N GLU A 194 12.35 13.93 -1.91
CA GLU A 194 11.60 12.68 -2.04
C GLU A 194 10.66 12.72 -3.25
N LEU A 195 9.93 13.82 -3.43
CA LEU A 195 8.98 13.98 -4.55
C LEU A 195 9.68 14.05 -5.91
N ALA A 196 10.82 14.73 -5.99
CA ALA A 196 11.62 14.83 -7.20
C ALA A 196 12.25 13.48 -7.58
N ARG A 197 12.50 12.62 -6.59
CA ARG A 197 12.98 11.24 -6.82
C ARG A 197 11.86 10.33 -7.33
N ASP A 198 10.69 10.43 -6.71
CA ASP A 198 9.49 9.66 -7.07
C ASP A 198 8.25 10.40 -6.57
N GLU A 199 7.45 10.96 -7.48
CA GLU A 199 6.21 11.67 -7.13
C GLU A 199 5.22 10.74 -6.38
N GLY A 200 5.33 9.42 -6.56
CA GLY A 200 4.58 8.41 -5.82
C GLY A 200 4.86 8.40 -4.31
N ARG A 201 5.98 8.99 -3.85
CA ARG A 201 6.27 9.19 -2.42
C ARG A 201 5.22 10.08 -1.73
N TYR A 202 4.52 10.94 -2.48
CA TYR A 202 3.46 11.75 -1.89
C TYR A 202 2.39 10.90 -1.19
N PHE A 203 1.99 9.76 -1.79
CA PHE A 203 1.00 8.88 -1.19
C PHE A 203 1.43 8.46 0.22
N THR A 204 2.64 7.92 0.37
CA THR A 204 3.08 7.38 1.66
C THR A 204 3.37 8.48 2.68
N LEU A 205 3.92 9.64 2.26
CA LEU A 205 4.18 10.77 3.16
C LEU A 205 2.88 11.34 3.73
N LYS A 206 1.89 11.61 2.85
CA LYS A 206 0.59 12.16 3.23
C LYS A 206 -0.20 11.17 4.09
N MET A 207 -0.32 9.92 3.64
CA MET A 207 -1.09 8.91 4.36
C MET A 207 -0.52 8.66 5.76
N ASN A 208 0.81 8.53 5.89
CA ASN A 208 1.46 8.32 7.19
C ASN A 208 1.33 9.50 8.16
N ALA A 209 1.05 10.71 7.66
CA ALA A 209 0.80 11.88 8.50
C ALA A 209 -0.43 11.70 9.39
N TYR A 210 -1.38 10.84 8.99
CA TYR A 210 -2.55 10.48 9.80
C TYR A 210 -2.19 9.78 11.11
N SER A 211 -0.97 9.21 11.21
CA SER A 211 -0.50 8.55 12.43
C SER A 211 0.05 9.52 13.48
N PHE A 212 -0.07 10.83 13.29
CA PHE A 212 0.47 11.85 14.19
C PHE A 212 -0.54 12.96 14.48
N GLU A 213 -0.43 13.54 15.67
CA GLU A 213 -1.30 14.61 16.15
C GLU A 213 -0.49 15.67 16.91
N PHE A 214 -1.05 16.86 17.09
CA PHE A 214 -0.49 17.85 18.02
C PHE A 214 -1.05 17.61 19.42
N ASP A 215 -0.17 17.46 20.41
CA ASP A 215 -0.56 17.41 21.81
C ASP A 215 -1.00 18.80 22.36
N GLY A 216 -1.43 18.82 23.62
CA GLY A 216 -1.83 20.05 24.30
C GLY A 216 -0.72 21.12 24.44
N ALA A 217 0.55 20.70 24.38
CA ALA A 217 1.71 21.59 24.39
C ALA A 217 2.11 22.05 22.97
N GLY A 218 1.40 21.60 21.94
CA GLY A 218 1.68 21.90 20.54
C GLY A 218 2.85 21.12 19.97
N LYS A 219 3.18 19.95 20.52
CA LYS A 219 4.18 19.03 19.96
C LYS A 219 3.53 17.95 19.11
N ILE A 220 4.14 17.64 17.97
CA ILE A 220 3.78 16.52 17.12
C ILE A 220 4.16 15.24 17.85
N VAL A 221 3.16 14.43 18.16
CA VAL A 221 3.28 13.15 18.85
C VAL A 221 2.66 12.03 18.02
N GLN A 222 3.07 10.79 18.29
CA GLN A 222 2.45 9.61 17.69
C GLN A 222 1.02 9.47 18.18
N SER A 223 0.09 9.15 17.27
CA SER A 223 -1.26 8.72 17.64
C SER A 223 -1.21 7.51 18.58
N PRO A 224 -2.06 7.44 19.61
CA PRO A 224 -2.18 6.24 20.44
C PRO A 224 -2.79 5.05 19.68
N VAL A 225 -3.45 5.30 18.55
CA VAL A 225 -4.14 4.29 17.74
C VAL A 225 -3.27 3.78 16.60
N TYR A 226 -2.58 4.69 15.89
CA TYR A 226 -1.88 4.35 14.65
C TYR A 226 -0.37 4.47 14.82
N ASP A 227 0.38 3.43 14.47
CA ASP A 227 1.83 3.49 14.25
C ASP A 227 2.14 4.02 12.84
N ARG A 228 1.41 3.49 11.86
CA ARG A 228 1.54 3.85 10.44
C ARG A 228 0.24 3.62 9.68
N THR A 229 0.01 4.45 8.70
CA THR A 229 -1.22 4.52 7.89
C THR A 229 -0.94 4.59 6.39
N GLY A 230 0.28 4.24 5.96
CA GLY A 230 0.63 4.04 4.56
C GLY A 230 -0.09 2.84 3.92
N PHE A 231 0.34 2.45 2.72
CA PHE A 231 -0.24 1.28 2.03
C PHE A 231 -0.11 0.00 2.85
N ALA A 232 -1.08 -0.91 2.68
CA ALA A 232 -1.09 -2.21 3.31
C ALA A 232 0.25 -2.95 3.09
N GLY A 233 0.77 -3.57 4.14
CA GLY A 233 2.07 -4.26 4.10
C GLY A 233 3.29 -3.36 4.30
N ALA A 234 3.14 -2.03 4.39
CA ALA A 234 4.24 -1.15 4.76
C ALA A 234 4.88 -1.59 6.09
N ARG A 235 6.22 -1.58 6.14
CA ARG A 235 7.00 -2.01 7.32
C ARG A 235 7.33 -0.86 8.27
N ALA A 236 7.25 0.38 7.79
CA ALA A 236 7.61 1.58 8.54
C ALA A 236 6.70 2.76 8.18
N ASN A 237 6.75 3.79 9.02
CA ASN A 237 6.13 5.08 8.75
C ASN A 237 7.18 6.01 8.10
N ASP A 238 7.00 6.29 6.82
CA ASP A 238 7.96 7.05 5.99
C ASP A 238 8.06 8.53 6.41
N LEU A 239 7.12 9.04 7.19
CA LEU A 239 7.12 10.44 7.62
C LEU A 239 8.01 10.69 8.86
N ARG A 240 8.32 9.65 9.64
CA ARG A 240 9.08 9.76 10.90
C ARG A 240 10.36 10.62 10.79
N PRO A 241 11.20 10.50 9.74
CA PRO A 241 12.41 11.31 9.62
C PRO A 241 12.14 12.83 9.49
N PHE A 242 10.94 13.21 9.04
CA PHE A 242 10.59 14.61 8.76
C PHE A 242 9.92 15.31 9.94
N LEU A 243 9.44 14.57 10.97
CA LEU A 243 8.68 15.14 12.09
C LEU A 243 9.39 16.29 12.81
N PRO A 244 10.72 16.23 13.11
CA PRO A 244 11.40 17.35 13.75
C PRO A 244 11.39 18.62 12.88
N GLY A 245 11.55 18.46 11.57
CA GLY A 245 11.49 19.56 10.62
C GLY A 245 10.08 20.12 10.46
N LEU A 246 9.06 19.24 10.42
CA LEU A 246 7.66 19.62 10.37
C LEU A 246 7.23 20.39 11.62
N GLN A 247 7.69 19.99 12.81
CA GLN A 247 7.49 20.73 14.05
C GLN A 247 8.09 22.14 13.95
N GLN A 248 9.35 22.25 13.53
CA GLN A 248 10.02 23.55 13.41
C GLN A 248 9.32 24.46 12.41
N PHE A 249 8.90 23.91 11.26
CA PHE A 249 8.13 24.66 10.28
C PHE A 249 6.78 25.12 10.85
N ALA A 250 6.04 24.24 11.55
CA ALA A 250 4.76 24.58 12.16
C ALA A 250 4.89 25.70 13.21
N ASP A 251 5.91 25.61 14.07
CA ASP A 251 6.19 26.60 15.11
C ASP A 251 6.58 27.96 14.51
N ALA A 252 7.50 27.97 13.53
CA ALA A 252 8.00 29.19 12.91
C ALA A 252 6.96 29.92 12.05
N SER A 253 6.10 29.16 11.36
CA SER A 253 5.09 29.72 10.46
C SER A 253 3.75 30.04 11.13
N GLY A 254 3.57 29.61 12.39
CA GLY A 254 2.28 29.67 13.06
C GLY A 254 1.21 28.84 12.36
N PHE A 255 1.58 27.67 11.82
CA PHE A 255 0.69 26.78 11.07
C PHE A 255 -0.60 26.48 11.82
N ARG A 256 -0.52 26.17 13.13
CA ARG A 256 -1.70 25.85 13.94
C ARG A 256 -2.71 26.99 14.02
N SER A 257 -2.25 28.24 13.99
CA SER A 257 -3.14 29.41 13.92
C SER A 257 -3.84 29.46 12.57
N PHE A 258 -3.09 29.30 11.47
CA PHE A 258 -3.67 29.21 10.12
C PHE A 258 -4.69 28.07 10.01
N PHE A 259 -4.41 26.90 10.58
CA PHE A 259 -5.34 25.77 10.60
C PHE A 259 -6.64 26.13 11.34
N ARG A 260 -6.55 26.76 12.53
CA ARG A 260 -7.73 27.22 13.28
C ARG A 260 -8.51 28.31 12.54
N GLU A 261 -7.81 29.24 11.89
CA GLU A 261 -8.42 30.33 11.10
C GLU A 261 -9.22 29.80 9.91
N ASN A 262 -8.86 28.64 9.35
CA ASN A 262 -9.58 28.00 8.25
C ASN A 262 -10.63 26.97 8.71
N ARG A 263 -10.92 26.88 10.02
CA ARG A 263 -11.88 25.91 10.58
C ARG A 263 -13.24 25.94 9.87
N ALA A 264 -13.79 27.12 9.58
CA ALA A 264 -15.08 27.25 8.91
C ALA A 264 -15.08 26.62 7.50
N LEU A 265 -13.98 26.79 6.74
CA LEU A 265 -13.82 26.13 5.44
C LEU A 265 -13.76 24.61 5.62
N TYR A 266 -12.98 24.12 6.59
CA TYR A 266 -12.86 22.69 6.82
C TYR A 266 -14.20 22.06 7.22
N GLU A 267 -14.96 22.72 8.09
CA GLU A 267 -16.30 22.29 8.50
C GLU A 267 -17.28 22.25 7.31
N GLU A 268 -17.24 23.25 6.43
CA GLU A 268 -18.03 23.25 5.17
C GLU A 268 -17.67 22.07 4.27
N GLN A 269 -16.37 21.81 4.06
CA GLN A 269 -15.91 20.72 3.20
C GLN A 269 -16.19 19.35 3.80
N VAL A 270 -16.10 19.21 5.13
CA VAL A 270 -16.51 18.00 5.86
C VAL A 270 -18.02 17.79 5.71
N ALA A 271 -18.82 18.84 5.83
CA ALA A 271 -20.27 18.77 5.65
C ALA A 271 -20.65 18.33 4.23
N PHE A 272 -19.94 18.78 3.19
CA PHE A 272 -20.15 18.28 1.83
C PHE A 272 -20.09 16.75 1.74
N PHE A 273 -19.06 16.12 2.29
CA PHE A 273 -18.95 14.66 2.26
C PHE A 273 -20.05 13.99 3.07
N ARG A 274 -20.35 14.50 4.27
CA ARG A 274 -21.34 13.90 5.17
C ARG A 274 -22.77 14.01 4.62
N GLU A 275 -23.10 15.14 4.01
CA GLU A 275 -24.50 15.50 3.72
C GLU A 275 -24.82 15.47 2.23
N GLN A 276 -23.85 15.78 1.35
CA GLN A 276 -24.11 15.95 -0.07
C GLN A 276 -23.55 14.80 -0.92
N ALA A 277 -22.36 14.27 -0.59
CA ALA A 277 -21.81 13.11 -1.27
C ALA A 277 -22.56 11.81 -0.91
N ASP A 278 -23.27 11.80 0.22
CA ASP A 278 -24.07 10.68 0.73
C ASP A 278 -23.26 9.37 0.87
N LEU A 279 -22.22 9.43 1.70
CA LEU A 279 -21.38 8.28 2.04
C LEU A 279 -22.19 7.09 2.59
N PRO A 280 -23.22 7.26 3.43
CA PRO A 280 -24.06 6.15 3.87
C PRO A 280 -24.75 5.42 2.71
N ALA A 281 -25.27 6.14 1.71
CA ALA A 281 -25.85 5.50 0.53
C ALA A 281 -24.79 4.80 -0.33
N MET A 282 -23.58 5.37 -0.46
CA MET A 282 -22.46 4.71 -1.15
C MET A 282 -22.12 3.36 -0.51
N LEU A 283 -21.91 3.34 0.81
CA LEU A 283 -21.60 2.11 1.53
C LEU A 283 -22.76 1.11 1.51
N SER A 284 -24.00 1.59 1.61
CA SER A 284 -25.18 0.73 1.46
C SER A 284 -25.26 0.10 0.07
N TRP A 285 -24.91 0.85 -0.99
CA TRP A 285 -24.84 0.33 -2.35
C TRP A 285 -23.74 -0.73 -2.50
N LEU A 286 -22.56 -0.48 -1.93
CA LEU A 286 -21.43 -1.43 -1.96
C LEU A 286 -21.77 -2.73 -1.20
N ASN A 287 -22.26 -2.63 0.04
CA ASN A 287 -22.64 -3.80 0.84
C ASN A 287 -23.72 -4.65 0.17
N ARG A 288 -24.69 -4.03 -0.53
CA ARG A 288 -25.71 -4.79 -1.28
C ARG A 288 -25.13 -5.53 -2.49
N ASN A 289 -24.16 -4.94 -3.17
CA ASN A 289 -23.60 -5.50 -4.41
C ASN A 289 -22.41 -6.44 -4.17
N PHE A 290 -21.82 -6.39 -2.97
CA PHE A 290 -20.68 -7.20 -2.54
C PHE A 290 -20.92 -7.71 -1.12
N PRO A 291 -21.89 -8.62 -0.89
CA PRO A 291 -22.26 -9.06 0.46
C PRO A 291 -21.14 -9.83 1.18
N ALA A 292 -20.21 -10.42 0.43
CA ALA A 292 -19.01 -11.07 0.96
C ALA A 292 -17.78 -10.14 0.97
N GLY A 293 -17.85 -9.00 0.28
CA GLY A 293 -16.84 -7.95 0.27
C GLY A 293 -17.14 -6.88 1.33
N GLY A 294 -16.15 -6.06 1.67
CA GLY A 294 -16.30 -5.10 2.77
C GLY A 294 -16.32 -5.78 4.13
N GLY A 295 -17.28 -5.42 4.98
CA GLY A 295 -17.31 -5.87 6.39
C GLY A 295 -16.30 -5.13 7.27
N TYR A 296 -16.06 -3.85 6.97
CA TYR A 296 -15.32 -2.97 7.86
C TYR A 296 -16.24 -2.51 8.98
N ASP A 297 -15.70 -2.49 10.19
CA ASP A 297 -16.39 -2.02 11.37
C ASP A 297 -16.44 -0.49 11.40
N GLY A 298 -15.46 0.20 10.81
CA GLY A 298 -15.46 1.65 10.69
C GLY A 298 -14.85 2.15 9.38
N TYR A 299 -15.27 3.33 8.97
CA TYR A 299 -14.82 3.96 7.73
C TYR A 299 -14.32 5.37 8.01
N LYS A 300 -13.25 5.77 7.34
CA LYS A 300 -12.74 7.14 7.37
C LYS A 300 -12.56 7.70 5.97
N VAL A 301 -12.96 8.95 5.79
CA VAL A 301 -12.64 9.79 4.65
C VAL A 301 -11.73 10.90 5.16
N VAL A 302 -10.45 10.74 4.88
CA VAL A 302 -9.39 11.68 5.24
C VAL A 302 -9.06 12.48 4.00
N PHE A 303 -9.04 13.80 4.10
CA PHE A 303 -8.72 14.63 2.95
C PHE A 303 -7.99 15.91 3.35
N SER A 304 -7.45 16.58 2.34
CA SER A 304 -6.91 17.93 2.44
C SER A 304 -7.51 18.79 1.32
N PRO A 305 -7.74 20.09 1.55
CA PRO A 305 -8.17 21.00 0.49
C PRO A 305 -7.12 21.19 -0.62
N LEU A 306 -5.90 20.66 -0.43
CA LEU A 306 -4.75 20.80 -1.33
C LEU A 306 -4.44 19.54 -2.14
N VAL A 307 -5.01 18.39 -1.79
CA VAL A 307 -4.78 17.16 -2.57
C VAL A 307 -5.49 17.32 -3.92
N ALA A 308 -4.77 17.09 -5.03
CA ALA A 308 -5.37 17.04 -6.36
C ALA A 308 -5.74 15.60 -6.76
N TYR A 309 -4.92 14.88 -7.55
CA TYR A 309 -5.25 13.53 -8.04
C TYR A 309 -4.38 12.44 -7.42
N ASN A 310 -3.92 12.68 -6.19
CA ASN A 310 -3.16 11.73 -5.40
C ASN A 310 -4.08 11.03 -4.39
N GLN A 311 -5.12 10.34 -4.87
CA GLN A 311 -6.05 9.60 -4.01
C GLN A 311 -5.55 8.20 -3.74
N SER A 312 -5.84 7.70 -2.54
CA SER A 312 -5.43 6.37 -2.12
C SER A 312 -6.38 5.81 -1.08
N ALA A 313 -6.37 4.49 -0.95
CA ALA A 313 -7.04 3.80 0.15
C ALA A 313 -6.02 2.96 0.93
N THR A 314 -6.30 2.79 2.22
CA THR A 314 -5.64 1.78 3.05
C THR A 314 -6.67 1.16 3.97
N TRP A 315 -6.34 -0.02 4.50
CA TRP A 315 -7.16 -0.70 5.48
C TRP A 315 -6.28 -1.27 6.56
N LEU A 316 -6.83 -1.30 7.76
CA LEU A 316 -6.16 -1.71 8.99
C LEU A 316 -7.05 -2.75 9.65
N GLU A 317 -6.49 -3.92 9.91
CA GLU A 317 -7.24 -5.07 10.40
C GLU A 317 -6.59 -5.62 11.65
N THR A 318 -7.43 -5.83 12.66
CA THR A 318 -7.17 -6.59 13.88
C THR A 318 -8.25 -7.65 14.02
N PRO A 319 -8.06 -8.70 14.85
CA PRO A 319 -9.09 -9.73 15.02
C PRO A 319 -10.48 -9.20 15.38
N ASP A 320 -10.57 -8.10 16.14
CA ASP A 320 -11.83 -7.56 16.67
C ASP A 320 -12.33 -6.30 15.94
N TYR A 321 -11.56 -5.75 14.99
CA TYR A 321 -11.90 -4.51 14.30
C TYR A 321 -11.18 -4.33 12.97
N ARG A 322 -11.94 -3.98 11.94
CA ARG A 322 -11.46 -3.64 10.59
C ARG A 322 -11.83 -2.21 10.24
N GLU A 323 -10.86 -1.42 9.80
CA GLU A 323 -11.06 -0.03 9.39
C GLU A 323 -10.62 0.17 7.93
N LEU A 324 -11.46 0.85 7.13
CA LEU A 324 -11.10 1.32 5.79
C LEU A 324 -10.91 2.83 5.83
N GLN A 325 -9.78 3.31 5.29
CA GLN A 325 -9.48 4.74 5.18
C GLN A 325 -9.33 5.14 3.70
N ALA A 326 -10.24 5.98 3.23
CA ALA A 326 -10.14 6.66 1.94
C ALA A 326 -9.42 8.01 2.12
N HIS A 327 -8.29 8.18 1.43
CA HIS A 327 -7.47 9.39 1.42
C HIS A 327 -7.68 10.15 0.11
N VAL A 328 -8.58 11.12 0.11
CA VAL A 328 -9.13 11.74 -1.12
C VAL A 328 -8.78 13.23 -1.23
N ASN A 329 -9.10 13.81 -2.39
CA ASN A 329 -9.17 15.26 -2.56
C ASN A 329 -10.54 15.82 -2.16
N PHE A 330 -10.61 17.13 -1.93
CA PHE A 330 -11.89 17.82 -1.97
C PHE A 330 -12.34 18.05 -3.42
N PRO A 331 -13.54 17.60 -3.83
CA PRO A 331 -14.02 17.76 -5.20
C PRO A 331 -14.59 19.17 -5.39
N TYR A 332 -13.73 20.15 -5.62
CA TYR A 332 -14.12 21.55 -5.86
C TYR A 332 -15.07 21.67 -7.07
N PRO A 333 -16.16 22.46 -6.99
CA PRO A 333 -17.05 22.70 -8.13
C PRO A 333 -16.32 23.22 -9.37
N GLN A 334 -15.26 24.00 -9.19
CA GLN A 334 -14.43 24.55 -10.26
C GLN A 334 -13.69 23.45 -11.05
N ASP A 335 -13.50 22.26 -10.47
CA ASP A 335 -12.84 21.16 -11.16
C ASP A 335 -13.76 20.47 -12.18
N LEU A 336 -15.08 20.72 -12.13
CA LEU A 336 -16.03 20.19 -13.11
C LEU A 336 -15.67 20.61 -14.53
N THR A 337 -15.22 21.85 -14.74
CA THR A 337 -14.81 22.34 -16.06
C THR A 337 -13.68 21.50 -16.65
N ARG A 338 -12.74 21.02 -15.82
CA ARG A 338 -11.65 20.18 -16.27
C ARG A 338 -12.12 18.81 -16.76
N SER A 339 -13.17 18.27 -16.14
CA SER A 339 -13.85 17.03 -16.58
C SER A 339 -14.89 17.28 -17.69
N GLY A 340 -14.99 18.53 -18.18
CA GLY A 340 -16.00 19.01 -19.13
C GLY A 340 -17.43 19.00 -18.59
N ALA A 341 -17.59 18.84 -17.28
CA ALA A 341 -18.83 18.59 -16.55
C ALA A 341 -19.55 19.87 -16.09
N GLU A 342 -19.19 21.04 -16.64
CA GLU A 342 -19.77 22.34 -16.31
C GLU A 342 -21.26 22.50 -16.69
N ASN A 343 -21.74 21.70 -17.64
CA ASN A 343 -23.13 21.76 -18.14
C ASN A 343 -24.06 20.73 -17.48
N LEU A 344 -23.60 20.01 -16.45
CA LEU A 344 -24.44 19.06 -15.72
C LEU A 344 -25.53 19.80 -14.92
N SER A 345 -26.68 19.16 -14.71
CA SER A 345 -27.63 19.68 -13.72
C SER A 345 -27.00 19.70 -12.33
N PRO A 346 -27.51 20.50 -11.39
CA PRO A 346 -26.99 20.51 -10.02
C PRO A 346 -26.96 19.12 -9.35
N ALA A 347 -27.96 18.28 -9.62
CA ALA A 347 -28.02 16.92 -9.09
C ALA A 347 -26.95 16.01 -9.72
N ALA A 348 -26.78 16.06 -11.05
CA ALA A 348 -25.74 15.28 -11.73
C ALA A 348 -24.32 15.75 -11.36
N ALA A 349 -24.11 17.06 -11.23
CA ALA A 349 -22.86 17.64 -10.78
C ALA A 349 -22.50 17.18 -9.36
N LEU A 350 -23.48 17.16 -8.44
CA LEU A 350 -23.27 16.66 -7.09
C LEU A 350 -22.90 15.17 -7.08
N LEU A 351 -23.64 14.35 -7.84
CA LEU A 351 -23.36 12.93 -7.97
C LEU A 351 -21.95 12.67 -8.54
N PHE A 352 -21.56 13.42 -9.57
CA PHE A 352 -20.25 13.31 -10.21
C PHE A 352 -19.09 13.71 -9.28
N ARG A 353 -19.27 14.75 -8.46
CA ARG A 353 -18.28 15.16 -7.44
C ARG A 353 -18.03 14.09 -6.39
N GLY A 354 -19.00 13.21 -6.15
CA GLY A 354 -18.87 12.07 -5.24
C GLY A 354 -18.13 10.86 -5.83
N CYS A 355 -17.80 10.83 -7.13
CA CYS A 355 -17.24 9.64 -7.77
C CYS A 355 -15.88 9.22 -7.19
N ILE A 356 -14.99 10.17 -6.89
CA ILE A 356 -13.65 9.83 -6.40
C ILE A 356 -13.67 9.23 -4.99
N VAL A 357 -14.48 9.77 -4.07
CA VAL A 357 -14.59 9.14 -2.75
C VAL A 357 -15.22 7.75 -2.85
N PHE A 358 -16.12 7.55 -3.81
CA PHE A 358 -16.66 6.23 -4.10
C PHE A 358 -15.61 5.25 -4.64
N THR A 359 -14.67 5.69 -5.49
CA THR A 359 -13.58 4.82 -5.99
C THR A 359 -12.66 4.36 -4.86
N GLU A 360 -12.30 5.26 -3.95
CA GLU A 360 -11.44 4.87 -2.82
C GLU A 360 -12.16 3.97 -1.81
N LEU A 361 -13.46 4.20 -1.57
CA LEU A 361 -14.25 3.33 -0.70
C LEU A 361 -14.48 1.95 -1.33
N ASN A 362 -14.68 1.88 -2.64
CA ASN A 362 -15.01 0.62 -3.30
C ASN A 362 -13.83 -0.38 -3.34
N HIS A 363 -12.57 0.10 -3.21
CA HIS A 363 -11.40 -0.78 -3.16
C HIS A 363 -11.52 -1.84 -2.06
N GLY A 364 -12.07 -1.47 -0.89
CA GLY A 364 -12.30 -2.41 0.22
C GLY A 364 -13.36 -3.49 -0.06
N PHE A 365 -14.09 -3.39 -1.18
CA PHE A 365 -15.11 -4.34 -1.60
C PHE A 365 -14.69 -5.13 -2.84
N ILE A 366 -14.15 -4.44 -3.85
CA ILE A 366 -13.77 -5.09 -5.11
C ILE A 366 -12.49 -5.91 -4.98
N ASN A 367 -11.53 -5.48 -4.16
CA ASN A 367 -10.26 -6.19 -4.06
C ASN A 367 -10.48 -7.58 -3.42
N PRO A 368 -11.16 -7.70 -2.25
CA PRO A 368 -11.46 -9.02 -1.69
C PRO A 368 -12.26 -9.92 -2.63
N GLU A 369 -13.22 -9.37 -3.39
CA GLU A 369 -13.99 -10.16 -4.34
C GLU A 369 -13.13 -10.62 -5.53
N ALA A 370 -12.27 -9.75 -6.06
CA ALA A 370 -11.32 -10.09 -7.12
C ALA A 370 -10.27 -11.13 -6.66
N ASP A 371 -9.85 -11.08 -5.39
CA ASP A 371 -8.87 -12.02 -4.83
C ASP A 371 -9.38 -13.48 -4.87
N ARG A 372 -10.69 -13.69 -4.75
CA ARG A 372 -11.33 -15.01 -4.92
C ARG A 372 -11.13 -15.59 -6.32
N HIS A 373 -10.83 -14.72 -7.29
CA HIS A 373 -10.59 -15.04 -8.68
C HIS A 373 -9.17 -14.65 -9.14
N ALA A 374 -8.24 -14.38 -8.21
CA ALA A 374 -6.96 -13.72 -8.50
C ALA A 374 -6.19 -14.37 -9.66
N ALA A 375 -6.05 -15.70 -9.66
CA ALA A 375 -5.32 -16.41 -10.72
C ALA A 375 -5.97 -16.23 -12.10
N ARG A 376 -7.31 -16.33 -12.16
CA ARG A 376 -8.09 -16.19 -13.40
C ARG A 376 -8.05 -14.74 -13.90
N ALA A 377 -8.30 -13.78 -13.02
CA ALA A 377 -8.28 -12.36 -13.34
C ALA A 377 -6.88 -11.91 -13.80
N ALA A 378 -5.82 -12.26 -13.07
CA ALA A 378 -4.45 -11.92 -13.42
C ALA A 378 -4.02 -12.54 -14.76
N ALA A 379 -4.45 -13.76 -15.06
CA ALA A 379 -4.20 -14.38 -16.36
C ALA A 379 -4.94 -13.65 -17.50
N ALA A 380 -6.21 -13.28 -17.29
CA ALA A 380 -6.99 -12.58 -18.31
C ALA A 380 -6.44 -11.20 -18.67
N VAL A 381 -5.70 -10.56 -17.75
CA VAL A 381 -5.05 -9.26 -17.97
C VAL A 381 -3.53 -9.33 -18.10
N SER A 382 -2.95 -10.51 -18.34
CA SER A 382 -1.50 -10.71 -18.32
C SER A 382 -0.76 -9.94 -19.43
N ASP A 383 -1.39 -9.76 -20.59
CA ASP A 383 -0.90 -8.85 -21.63
C ASP A 383 -1.24 -7.41 -21.27
N ARG A 384 -0.48 -6.84 -20.33
CA ARG A 384 -0.75 -5.52 -19.77
C ARG A 384 -0.86 -4.44 -20.86
N ASP A 385 0.00 -4.46 -21.86
CA ASP A 385 0.07 -3.39 -22.86
C ASP A 385 -1.12 -3.39 -23.83
N PHE A 386 -1.84 -4.52 -23.92
CA PHE A 386 -3.14 -4.60 -24.56
C PHE A 386 -4.22 -3.84 -23.77
N TRP A 387 -4.16 -3.89 -22.44
CA TRP A 387 -5.17 -3.29 -21.55
C TRP A 387 -4.87 -1.86 -21.14
N VAL A 388 -3.59 -1.52 -21.01
CA VAL A 388 -3.09 -0.25 -20.47
C VAL A 388 -2.02 0.32 -21.40
N ASP A 389 -2.01 1.63 -21.57
CA ASP A 389 -0.99 2.28 -22.37
C ASP A 389 0.43 2.03 -21.83
N ALA A 390 1.28 1.43 -22.67
CA ALA A 390 2.69 1.20 -22.39
C ALA A 390 3.44 2.50 -22.02
N ALA A 391 2.99 3.65 -22.52
CA ALA A 391 3.57 4.96 -22.18
C ALA A 391 3.44 5.31 -20.68
N LYS A 392 2.54 4.65 -19.93
CA LYS A 392 2.41 4.81 -18.47
C LYS A 392 3.51 4.07 -17.69
N GLY A 393 4.32 3.24 -18.35
CA GLY A 393 5.39 2.47 -17.72
C GLY A 393 4.90 1.14 -17.11
N LYS A 394 5.83 0.19 -16.97
CA LYS A 394 5.52 -1.20 -16.57
C LYS A 394 5.00 -1.34 -15.14
N SER A 395 5.32 -0.41 -14.26
CA SER A 395 4.87 -0.40 -12.85
C SER A 395 3.47 0.19 -12.67
N TYR A 396 2.88 0.80 -13.71
CA TYR A 396 1.54 1.38 -13.62
C TYR A 396 0.47 0.28 -13.71
N TYR A 397 -0.13 -0.08 -12.56
CA TYR A 397 -1.14 -1.13 -12.38
C TYR A 397 -0.74 -2.52 -12.92
N PRO A 398 0.25 -3.21 -12.33
CA PRO A 398 0.67 -4.53 -12.79
C PRO A 398 -0.31 -5.65 -12.38
N GLY A 399 -0.41 -6.70 -13.20
CA GLY A 399 -1.14 -7.94 -12.87
C GLY A 399 -2.59 -7.69 -12.47
N LEU A 400 -3.02 -8.24 -11.33
CA LEU A 400 -4.39 -8.11 -10.81
C LEU A 400 -4.82 -6.64 -10.62
N ALA A 401 -3.88 -5.72 -10.38
CA ALA A 401 -4.19 -4.31 -10.23
C ALA A 401 -4.78 -3.69 -11.52
N THR A 402 -4.44 -4.20 -12.71
CA THR A 402 -5.10 -3.77 -13.95
C THR A 402 -6.60 -4.11 -13.90
N PHE A 403 -6.95 -5.35 -13.58
CA PHE A 403 -8.35 -5.78 -13.47
C PHE A 403 -9.11 -4.99 -12.40
N ASN A 404 -8.52 -4.83 -11.22
CA ASN A 404 -9.14 -4.07 -10.13
C ASN A 404 -9.41 -2.62 -10.52
N GLU A 405 -8.55 -1.99 -11.32
CA GLU A 405 -8.76 -0.60 -11.74
C GLU A 405 -9.83 -0.46 -12.83
N TYR A 406 -9.97 -1.44 -13.73
CA TYR A 406 -11.14 -1.52 -14.62
C TYR A 406 -12.43 -1.65 -13.80
N MET A 407 -12.46 -2.53 -12.81
CA MET A 407 -13.64 -2.71 -11.94
C MET A 407 -13.94 -1.45 -11.12
N ASN A 408 -12.92 -0.81 -10.54
CA ASN A 408 -13.05 0.39 -9.71
C ASN A 408 -13.90 1.47 -10.39
N TRP A 409 -13.56 1.80 -11.64
CA TRP A 409 -14.27 2.85 -12.37
C TRP A 409 -15.55 2.38 -13.04
N ALA A 410 -15.63 1.11 -13.47
CA ALA A 410 -16.87 0.60 -14.04
C ALA A 410 -17.99 0.51 -12.97
N LEU A 411 -17.63 0.32 -11.70
CA LEU A 411 -18.56 0.43 -10.58
C LEU A 411 -19.14 1.84 -10.41
N VAL A 412 -18.36 2.89 -10.75
CA VAL A 412 -18.89 4.26 -10.79
C VAL A 412 -20.03 4.32 -11.80
N SER A 413 -19.84 3.79 -13.02
CA SER A 413 -20.87 3.72 -14.04
C SER A 413 -22.09 2.92 -13.59
N LEU A 414 -21.91 1.80 -12.89
CA LEU A 414 -23.03 1.04 -12.33
C LEU A 414 -23.82 1.82 -11.27
N ARG A 415 -23.13 2.54 -10.37
CA ARG A 415 -23.80 3.42 -9.41
C ARG A 415 -24.55 4.56 -10.11
N LEU A 416 -23.99 5.10 -11.19
CA LEU A 416 -24.67 6.11 -12.01
C LEU A 416 -25.93 5.56 -12.68
N VAL A 417 -25.94 4.29 -13.11
CA VAL A 417 -27.16 3.65 -13.68
C VAL A 417 -28.34 3.73 -12.71
N ASP A 418 -28.08 3.61 -11.40
CA ASP A 418 -29.12 3.62 -10.37
C ASP A 418 -29.52 5.04 -9.91
N LEU A 419 -28.64 6.03 -10.05
CA LEU A 419 -28.78 7.34 -9.39
C LEU A 419 -28.83 8.54 -10.33
N ALA A 420 -28.36 8.41 -11.57
CA ALA A 420 -28.25 9.55 -12.48
C ALA A 420 -29.63 10.15 -12.80
N PRO A 421 -29.74 11.48 -12.87
CA PRO A 421 -30.96 12.13 -13.34
C PRO A 421 -31.38 11.66 -14.74
N PRO A 422 -32.70 11.60 -15.03
CA PRO A 422 -33.19 11.22 -16.35
C PRO A 422 -32.56 12.06 -17.47
N GLY A 423 -32.02 11.39 -18.49
CA GLY A 423 -31.41 12.05 -19.65
C GLY A 423 -29.92 12.41 -19.50
N GLU A 424 -29.34 12.35 -18.29
CA GLU A 424 -27.92 12.71 -18.08
C GLU A 424 -26.98 11.50 -17.95
N LEU A 425 -27.52 10.29 -17.73
CA LEU A 425 -26.73 9.07 -17.52
C LEU A 425 -25.69 8.82 -18.62
N ALA A 426 -26.09 8.89 -19.89
CA ALA A 426 -25.18 8.63 -21.01
C ALA A 426 -24.01 9.63 -21.03
N GLY A 427 -24.29 10.91 -20.74
CA GLY A 427 -23.26 11.94 -20.66
C GLY A 427 -22.33 11.77 -19.46
N LEU A 428 -22.82 11.26 -18.34
CA LEU A 428 -22.00 10.95 -17.17
C LEU A 428 -21.07 9.76 -17.43
N ILE A 429 -21.59 8.67 -18.00
CA ILE A 429 -20.78 7.48 -18.36
C ILE A 429 -19.70 7.85 -19.38
N GLU A 430 -20.05 8.59 -20.44
CA GLU A 430 -19.08 9.00 -21.47
C GLU A 430 -17.90 9.81 -20.89
N ARG A 431 -18.12 10.55 -19.79
CA ARG A 431 -17.03 11.27 -19.10
C ARG A 431 -16.09 10.34 -18.36
N ILE A 432 -16.63 9.31 -17.70
CA ILE A 432 -15.84 8.28 -17.03
C ILE A 432 -15.02 7.53 -18.08
N ASP A 433 -15.65 7.09 -19.16
CA ASP A 433 -15.00 6.41 -20.27
C ASP A 433 -13.85 7.22 -20.86
N ARG A 434 -14.12 8.49 -21.19
CA ARG A 434 -13.12 9.38 -21.76
C ARG A 434 -11.94 9.57 -20.81
N MET A 435 -12.21 9.80 -19.53
CA MET A 435 -11.14 9.94 -18.53
C MET A 435 -10.31 8.65 -18.42
N MET A 436 -10.94 7.48 -18.37
CA MET A 436 -10.23 6.20 -18.26
C MET A 436 -9.38 5.90 -19.49
N VAL A 437 -9.91 6.13 -20.69
CA VAL A 437 -9.20 5.86 -21.96
C VAL A 437 -8.13 6.92 -22.22
N GLU A 438 -8.50 8.20 -22.26
CA GLU A 438 -7.62 9.27 -22.77
C GLU A 438 -6.64 9.78 -21.70
N SER A 439 -7.07 9.90 -20.45
CA SER A 439 -6.21 10.44 -19.39
C SER A 439 -5.44 9.33 -18.67
N ARG A 440 -6.11 8.23 -18.34
CA ARG A 440 -5.53 7.14 -17.54
C ARG A 440 -4.94 6.00 -18.37
N GLY A 441 -5.27 5.92 -19.66
CA GLY A 441 -4.64 5.00 -20.61
C GLY A 441 -5.21 3.58 -20.58
N PHE A 442 -6.39 3.36 -20.01
CA PHE A 442 -7.08 2.06 -20.02
C PHE A 442 -7.79 1.87 -21.36
N ARG A 443 -7.06 1.29 -22.32
CA ARG A 443 -7.36 1.31 -23.76
C ARG A 443 -8.76 0.82 -24.12
N ARG A 444 -9.26 -0.18 -23.37
CA ARG A 444 -10.53 -0.87 -23.67
C ARG A 444 -11.60 -0.65 -22.62
N PHE A 445 -11.41 0.37 -21.77
CA PHE A 445 -12.34 0.67 -20.69
C PHE A 445 -13.76 0.93 -21.20
N ARG A 446 -13.93 1.74 -22.25
CA ARG A 446 -15.26 2.01 -22.84
C ARG A 446 -16.01 0.74 -23.28
N GLU A 447 -15.29 -0.18 -23.90
CA GLU A 447 -15.87 -1.45 -24.36
C GLU A 447 -16.29 -2.33 -23.18
N PHE A 448 -15.45 -2.36 -22.14
CA PHE A 448 -15.73 -3.04 -20.89
C PHE A 448 -16.93 -2.43 -20.16
N ASP A 449 -16.96 -1.11 -20.01
CA ASP A 449 -18.01 -0.40 -19.27
C ASP A 449 -19.36 -0.54 -19.96
N THR A 450 -19.38 -0.45 -21.30
CA THR A 450 -20.58 -0.73 -22.11
C THR A 450 -21.11 -2.14 -21.85
N PHE A 451 -20.22 -3.14 -21.85
CA PHE A 451 -20.60 -4.52 -21.55
C PHE A 451 -21.13 -4.67 -20.13
N LEU A 452 -20.42 -4.11 -19.13
CA LEU A 452 -20.78 -4.27 -17.72
C LEU A 452 -22.10 -3.58 -17.40
N VAL A 453 -22.36 -2.39 -17.93
CA VAL A 453 -23.64 -1.67 -17.77
C VAL A 453 -24.79 -2.48 -18.38
N ALA A 454 -24.59 -3.08 -19.56
CA ALA A 454 -25.60 -3.93 -20.19
C ALA A 454 -25.87 -5.19 -19.37
N LEU A 455 -24.80 -5.86 -18.91
CA LEU A 455 -24.88 -7.04 -18.04
C LEU A 455 -25.61 -6.72 -16.73
N TYR A 456 -25.25 -5.61 -16.07
CA TYR A 456 -25.87 -5.17 -14.84
C TYR A 456 -27.37 -4.91 -15.02
N ARG A 457 -27.79 -4.25 -16.10
CA ARG A 457 -29.22 -4.01 -16.36
C ARG A 457 -30.01 -5.28 -16.65
N ALA A 458 -29.38 -6.28 -17.26
CA ALA A 458 -30.00 -7.55 -17.63
C ALA A 458 -29.97 -8.60 -16.49
N ARG A 459 -29.28 -8.29 -15.38
CA ARG A 459 -29.14 -9.20 -14.24
C ARG A 459 -30.50 -9.60 -13.67
N LYS A 460 -30.57 -10.79 -13.09
CA LYS A 460 -31.79 -11.28 -12.45
C LYS A 460 -32.12 -10.47 -11.21
N PRO A 461 -33.38 -10.39 -10.79
CA PRO A 461 -33.73 -9.83 -9.49
C PRO A 461 -32.91 -10.51 -8.38
N ASN A 462 -32.37 -9.71 -7.47
CA ASN A 462 -31.50 -10.12 -6.35
C ASN A 462 -30.10 -10.64 -6.74
N GLU A 463 -29.75 -10.67 -8.03
CA GLU A 463 -28.36 -10.89 -8.44
C GLU A 463 -27.54 -9.64 -8.13
N THR A 464 -26.43 -9.83 -7.41
CA THR A 464 -25.50 -8.78 -6.99
C THR A 464 -24.42 -8.57 -8.04
N VAL A 465 -23.61 -7.51 -7.93
CA VAL A 465 -22.44 -7.35 -8.83
C VAL A 465 -21.42 -8.46 -8.61
N ALA A 466 -21.21 -8.91 -7.37
CA ALA A 466 -20.34 -10.04 -7.06
C ALA A 466 -20.75 -11.31 -7.84
N ASP A 467 -22.06 -11.60 -7.94
CA ASP A 467 -22.56 -12.75 -8.71
C ASP A 467 -22.26 -12.68 -10.22
N LEU A 468 -21.96 -11.48 -10.74
CA LEU A 468 -21.64 -11.25 -12.15
C LEU A 468 -20.15 -11.47 -12.48
N TYR A 469 -19.28 -11.67 -11.49
CA TYR A 469 -17.83 -11.84 -11.70
C TYR A 469 -17.47 -12.93 -12.71
N PRO A 470 -18.14 -14.11 -12.74
CA PRO A 470 -17.88 -15.12 -13.76
C PRO A 470 -18.08 -14.58 -15.19
N GLN A 471 -19.17 -13.87 -15.47
CA GLN A 471 -19.45 -13.27 -16.78
C GLN A 471 -18.50 -12.11 -17.10
N ILE A 472 -18.09 -11.36 -16.08
CA ILE A 472 -17.09 -10.28 -16.21
C ILE A 472 -15.76 -10.87 -16.67
N LEU A 473 -15.28 -11.92 -16.01
CA LEU A 473 -14.02 -12.59 -16.36
C LEU A 473 -14.10 -13.27 -17.74
N ASP A 474 -15.23 -13.89 -18.06
CA ASP A 474 -15.50 -14.41 -19.41
C ASP A 474 -15.33 -13.33 -20.48
N TRP A 475 -15.76 -12.09 -20.19
CA TRP A 475 -15.56 -10.98 -21.12
C TRP A 475 -14.07 -10.68 -21.30
N PHE A 476 -13.29 -10.55 -20.22
CA PHE A 476 -11.85 -10.29 -20.33
C PHE A 476 -11.12 -11.39 -21.12
N GLU A 477 -11.44 -12.66 -20.87
CA GLU A 477 -10.80 -13.82 -21.51
C GLU A 477 -11.12 -13.96 -23.01
N ARG A 478 -12.28 -13.46 -23.45
CA ARG A 478 -12.68 -13.52 -24.87
C ARG A 478 -12.13 -12.38 -25.70
N GLN A 479 -11.46 -11.42 -25.07
CA GLN A 479 -10.87 -10.32 -25.78
C GLN A 479 -9.70 -10.83 -26.64
N PRO A 480 -9.63 -10.43 -27.93
CA PRO A 480 -8.54 -10.86 -28.79
C PRO A 480 -7.26 -10.17 -28.36
N SER A 481 -6.53 -10.75 -27.41
CA SER A 481 -5.15 -10.34 -27.11
C SER A 481 -4.28 -10.69 -28.30
N ALA A 482 -3.26 -9.86 -28.58
CA ALA A 482 -2.23 -10.28 -29.52
C ALA A 482 -1.55 -11.52 -28.93
N SER A 483 -1.78 -12.71 -29.53
CA SER A 483 -1.03 -13.90 -29.13
C SER A 483 0.46 -13.56 -29.17
N PRO A 484 1.27 -13.95 -28.15
CA PRO A 484 2.71 -14.01 -28.35
C PRO A 484 2.92 -14.95 -29.54
N GLY A 485 3.43 -14.39 -30.64
CA GLY A 485 3.41 -15.06 -31.93
C GLY A 485 3.94 -16.49 -31.84
N ALA A 486 3.19 -17.42 -32.44
CA ALA A 486 3.79 -18.63 -32.98
C ALA A 486 5.01 -18.22 -33.81
N PRO A 487 6.13 -18.98 -33.81
CA PRO A 487 7.33 -18.61 -34.54
C PRO A 487 6.99 -18.45 -36.03
N GLY A 488 6.87 -17.19 -36.45
CA GLY A 488 6.66 -16.84 -37.85
C GLY A 488 7.88 -17.23 -38.63
N GLU A 489 7.66 -17.92 -39.75
CA GLU A 489 8.66 -18.14 -40.79
C GLU A 489 9.42 -16.84 -41.09
N PRO A 490 10.73 -16.92 -41.36
CA PRO A 490 11.55 -15.76 -41.62
C PRO A 490 11.09 -15.08 -42.91
N ALA A 491 10.52 -13.88 -42.79
CA ALA A 491 10.29 -13.01 -43.93
C ALA A 491 11.65 -12.52 -44.50
N PRO A 492 11.78 -12.39 -45.83
CA PRO A 492 13.06 -12.13 -46.48
C PRO A 492 13.57 -10.71 -46.18
N ALA A 493 14.89 -10.61 -46.05
CA ALA A 493 15.59 -9.36 -45.79
C ALA A 493 15.28 -8.28 -46.84
N THR A 494 14.70 -7.17 -46.39
CA THR A 494 14.62 -5.94 -47.19
C THR A 494 15.46 -4.84 -46.55
N THR A 495 16.28 -4.25 -47.40
CA THR A 495 17.33 -3.27 -47.13
C THR A 495 16.81 -1.93 -46.58
N SER A 496 17.43 -1.50 -45.48
CA SER A 496 17.84 -0.13 -45.14
C SER A 496 17.29 1.03 -45.99
N SER A 497 16.44 1.87 -45.37
CA SER A 497 16.54 3.33 -45.49
C SER A 497 15.87 4.02 -44.28
N SER A 498 16.65 4.78 -43.50
CA SER A 498 16.14 5.70 -42.47
C SER A 498 15.52 6.94 -43.13
N PRO A 499 14.50 7.58 -42.51
CA PRO A 499 14.66 8.98 -42.05
C PRO A 499 13.75 9.31 -40.83
N PRO A 500 13.58 10.59 -40.42
CA PRO A 500 14.42 11.32 -39.45
C PRO A 500 13.68 11.74 -38.16
N SER A 501 14.44 12.12 -37.13
CA SER A 501 13.96 12.69 -35.86
C SER A 501 13.11 13.96 -36.05
N PRO A 502 12.02 14.16 -35.26
CA PRO A 502 11.38 15.45 -35.15
C PRO A 502 11.98 16.29 -34.02
N SER A 503 12.25 17.53 -34.39
CA SER A 503 12.86 18.60 -33.64
C SER A 503 11.95 19.18 -32.56
N ARG A 504 12.60 19.70 -31.51
CA ARG A 504 12.05 20.68 -30.58
C ARG A 504 11.49 21.88 -31.33
N SER A 505 10.30 22.35 -30.94
CA SER A 505 9.93 23.74 -31.15
C SER A 505 9.29 24.32 -29.89
N ARG A 506 9.74 25.54 -29.61
CA ARG A 506 9.26 26.44 -28.56
C ARG A 506 7.93 27.05 -28.98
N ARG A 507 6.97 27.11 -28.06
CA ARG A 507 6.25 28.32 -27.66
C ARG A 507 5.45 28.05 -26.39
#